data_AF-X1VPW2-F1
#
_entry.id   AF-X1VPW2-F1
#
_cell.length_a   1.000
_cell.length_b   1.000
_cell.length_c   1.000
_cell.angle_alpha   90.00
_cell.angle_beta   90.00
_cell.angle_gamma   90.00
#
_symmetry.space_group_name_H-M   'P 1'
#
loop_
_entity.id
_entity.type
_entity.pdbx_description
1 polymer ?
#
loop_
_entity_poly.entity_id
_entity_poly.type
_entity_poly.pdbx_seq_one_letter_code
_entity_poly.pdbx_strand_id
1 'polypeptide(L)'
;MSGNHIYDVPRIGIRFSGNENVIEYNYIHHVNRETNDSGAIYTVGRSWVRRGNVIRYNYIDDTGGYHIVGGVARHPYNTHGIYLDDWASGNQVVYNTVKSSYFAGVFVHGGRDNQIEHNTIVEPINGAGVMFSEWTVT
;
A
#
# COMPACT_ATOMS: atom_id res chain seq x y z
N MET A 1 12.31 -9.56 -2.29
CA MET A 1 11.41 -9.99 -3.38
C MET A 1 11.58 -9.05 -4.55
N SER A 2 12.01 -9.56 -5.71
CA SER A 2 12.31 -8.69 -6.84
C SER A 2 12.00 -9.30 -8.20
N GLY A 3 11.71 -8.47 -9.20
CA GLY A 3 11.58 -8.84 -10.61
C GLY A 3 10.31 -9.62 -10.94
N ASN A 4 9.24 -9.44 -10.16
CA ASN A 4 7.99 -10.18 -10.33
C ASN A 4 6.94 -9.37 -11.08
N HIS A 5 6.07 -10.07 -11.80
CA HIS A 5 4.84 -9.53 -12.39
C HIS A 5 3.65 -10.16 -11.68
N ILE A 6 2.88 -9.36 -10.93
CA ILE A 6 1.80 -9.82 -10.04
C ILE A 6 0.51 -9.14 -10.45
N TYR A 7 -0.52 -9.92 -10.79
CA TYR A 7 -1.79 -9.37 -11.24
C TYR A 7 -2.99 -10.28 -11.02
N ASP A 8 -4.20 -9.70 -11.12
CA ASP A 8 -5.50 -10.37 -10.99
C ASP A 8 -5.64 -11.18 -9.70
N VAL A 9 -5.24 -10.57 -8.58
CA VAL A 9 -5.36 -11.17 -7.25
C VAL A 9 -6.54 -10.60 -6.45
N PRO A 10 -7.22 -11.42 -5.62
CA PRO A 10 -8.42 -10.99 -4.91
C PRO A 10 -8.16 -9.93 -3.83
N ARG A 11 -6.93 -9.85 -3.31
CA ARG A 11 -6.51 -8.93 -2.25
C ARG A 11 -5.11 -8.36 -2.54
N ILE A 12 -4.17 -8.54 -1.61
CA ILE A 12 -2.84 -7.93 -1.60
C ILE A 12 -1.95 -8.61 -2.64
N GLY A 13 -1.18 -7.82 -3.39
CA GLY A 13 -0.13 -8.33 -4.27
C GLY A 13 1.06 -8.86 -3.48
N ILE A 14 1.67 -8.03 -2.64
CA ILE A 14 2.79 -8.40 -1.76
C ILE A 14 2.47 -8.02 -0.31
N ARG A 15 2.42 -9.03 0.57
CA ARG A 15 2.41 -8.84 2.02
C ARG A 15 3.76 -9.25 2.60
N PHE A 16 4.35 -8.40 3.43
CA PHE A 16 5.62 -8.72 4.10
C PHE A 16 5.58 -8.44 5.60
N SER A 17 6.55 -8.98 6.32
CA SER A 17 6.78 -8.73 7.75
C SER A 17 8.23 -9.03 8.12
N GLY A 18 8.70 -8.53 9.26
CA GLY A 18 10.08 -8.74 9.71
C GLY A 18 10.98 -7.53 9.48
N ASN A 19 12.27 -7.80 9.30
CA ASN A 19 13.34 -6.81 9.23
C ASN A 19 14.06 -6.87 7.89
N GLU A 20 14.59 -5.72 7.46
CA GLU A 20 15.56 -5.64 6.36
C GLU A 20 15.06 -6.29 5.05
N ASN A 21 13.74 -6.36 4.88
CA ASN A 21 13.15 -6.86 3.65
C ASN A 21 13.39 -5.84 2.54
N VAL A 22 13.79 -6.32 1.36
CA VAL A 22 13.88 -5.49 0.15
C VAL A 22 12.81 -5.96 -0.83
N ILE A 23 11.93 -5.04 -1.23
CA ILE A 23 10.84 -5.28 -2.21
C ILE A 23 11.06 -4.31 -3.36
N GLU A 24 11.53 -4.83 -4.49
CA GLU A 24 12.00 -3.97 -5.57
C GLU A 24 11.78 -4.48 -6.99
N TYR A 25 11.62 -3.57 -7.94
CA TYR A 25 11.46 -3.91 -9.36
C TYR A 25 10.29 -4.87 -9.65
N ASN A 26 9.22 -4.81 -8.85
CA ASN A 26 8.01 -5.57 -9.11
C ASN A 26 7.02 -4.73 -9.93
N TYR A 27 6.37 -5.36 -10.91
CA TYR A 27 5.20 -4.79 -11.59
C TYR A 27 3.94 -5.42 -11.00
N ILE A 28 3.12 -4.61 -10.33
CA ILE A 28 1.92 -5.06 -9.62
C ILE A 28 0.72 -4.33 -10.18
N HIS A 29 -0.28 -5.05 -10.70
CA HIS A 29 -1.48 -4.40 -11.19
C HIS A 29 -2.74 -5.23 -11.05
N HIS A 30 -3.89 -4.58 -11.17
CA HIS A 30 -5.18 -5.27 -11.10
C HIS A 30 -5.34 -6.10 -9.81
N VAL A 31 -4.94 -5.53 -8.68
CA VAL A 31 -5.00 -6.17 -7.36
C VAL A 31 -6.21 -5.69 -6.56
N ASN A 32 -6.49 -6.31 -5.41
CA ASN A 32 -7.67 -6.09 -4.58
C ASN A 32 -9.01 -6.18 -5.32
N ARG A 33 -9.17 -7.21 -6.17
CA ARG A 33 -10.38 -7.38 -6.99
C ARG A 33 -11.65 -7.71 -6.18
N GLU A 34 -11.50 -8.28 -4.99
CA GLU A 34 -12.63 -8.83 -4.21
C GLU A 34 -12.69 -8.32 -2.77
N THR A 35 -11.73 -7.49 -2.35
CA THR A 35 -11.61 -7.02 -0.96
C THR A 35 -11.25 -5.54 -0.90
N ASN A 36 -11.27 -4.96 0.30
CA ASN A 36 -10.87 -3.59 0.59
C ASN A 36 -9.94 -3.59 1.81
N ASP A 37 -9.52 -2.40 2.26
CA ASP A 37 -8.64 -2.21 3.42
C ASP A 37 -7.32 -2.99 3.26
N SER A 38 -6.60 -2.60 2.21
CA SER A 38 -5.39 -3.26 1.72
C SER A 38 -4.67 -2.39 0.70
N GLY A 39 -3.44 -2.79 0.34
CA GLY A 39 -2.70 -2.18 -0.74
C GLY A 39 -2.02 -3.20 -1.64
N ALA A 40 -1.50 -2.74 -2.78
CA ALA A 40 -0.72 -3.59 -3.67
C ALA A 40 0.53 -4.14 -2.98
N ILE A 41 1.20 -3.29 -2.18
CA ILE A 41 2.23 -3.69 -1.22
C ILE A 41 1.72 -3.32 0.17
N TYR A 42 1.73 -4.28 1.10
CA TYR A 42 1.10 -4.12 2.41
C TYR A 42 1.95 -4.72 3.54
N THR A 43 2.03 -4.02 4.67
CA THR A 43 2.65 -4.51 5.91
C THR A 43 1.92 -3.97 7.14
N VAL A 44 2.07 -4.67 8.27
CA VAL A 44 1.48 -4.30 9.57
C VAL A 44 2.58 -4.17 10.62
N GLY A 45 2.62 -3.04 11.32
CA GLY A 45 3.66 -2.69 12.30
C GLY A 45 3.34 -2.91 13.76
N ARG A 46 2.61 -3.96 14.11
CA ARG A 46 2.31 -4.32 15.51
C ARG A 46 3.53 -4.88 16.29
N SER A 47 4.75 -4.47 15.92
CA SER A 47 6.00 -4.89 16.57
C SER A 47 7.08 -3.82 16.43
N TRP A 48 7.63 -3.37 17.56
CA TRP A 48 8.66 -2.32 17.61
C TRP A 48 9.98 -2.71 16.95
N VAL A 49 10.27 -4.00 16.85
CA VAL A 49 11.53 -4.50 16.30
C VAL A 49 11.50 -4.67 14.79
N ARG A 50 10.34 -4.55 14.12
CA ARG A 50 10.18 -4.69 12.66
C ARG A 50 10.52 -3.40 11.94
N ARG A 51 11.74 -3.29 11.40
CA ARG A 51 12.32 -2.06 10.85
C ARG A 51 13.33 -2.34 9.73
N GLY A 52 13.78 -1.29 9.06
CA GLY A 52 14.84 -1.37 8.05
C GLY A 52 14.39 -1.93 6.70
N ASN A 53 13.08 -2.07 6.48
CA ASN A 53 12.56 -2.57 5.22
C ASN A 53 12.58 -1.47 4.15
N VAL A 54 12.85 -1.86 2.90
CA VAL A 54 12.95 -0.96 1.76
C VAL A 54 11.99 -1.43 0.66
N ILE A 55 11.08 -0.55 0.27
CA ILE A 55 10.16 -0.72 -0.85
C ILE A 55 10.59 0.27 -1.92
N ARG A 56 11.18 -0.20 -3.03
CA ARG A 56 11.77 0.69 -4.03
C ARG A 56 11.60 0.26 -5.48
N TYR A 57 11.53 1.20 -6.41
CA TYR A 57 11.49 0.92 -7.85
C TYR A 57 10.38 -0.05 -8.29
N ASN A 58 9.29 -0.16 -7.52
CA ASN A 58 8.12 -0.92 -7.93
C ASN A 58 7.23 -0.06 -8.82
N TYR A 59 6.57 -0.69 -9.78
CA TYR A 59 5.54 -0.08 -10.61
C TYR A 59 4.18 -0.65 -10.22
N ILE A 60 3.29 0.21 -9.76
CA ILE A 60 1.95 -0.17 -9.28
C ILE A 60 0.91 0.56 -10.13
N ASP A 61 -0.04 -0.18 -10.72
CA ASP A 61 -1.18 0.40 -11.45
C ASP A 61 -2.47 -0.35 -11.12
N ASP A 62 -3.58 0.36 -10.96
CA ASP A 62 -4.90 -0.20 -10.68
C ASP A 62 -4.96 -1.10 -9.43
N THR A 63 -5.05 -0.48 -8.25
CA THR A 63 -5.19 -1.20 -6.97
C THR A 63 -6.63 -1.54 -6.59
N GLY A 64 -7.60 -1.31 -7.48
CA GLY A 64 -8.98 -1.81 -7.37
C GLY A 64 -9.69 -1.49 -6.05
N GLY A 65 -10.40 -2.48 -5.51
CA GLY A 65 -11.07 -2.44 -4.22
C GLY A 65 -12.56 -2.72 -4.31
N TYR A 66 -13.06 -3.58 -3.42
CA TYR A 66 -14.46 -4.01 -3.41
C TYR A 66 -15.05 -3.98 -2.00
N HIS A 67 -16.23 -3.36 -1.84
CA HIS A 67 -16.95 -3.32 -0.57
C HIS A 67 -18.47 -3.27 -0.80
N ILE A 68 -19.26 -3.78 0.15
CA ILE A 68 -20.73 -3.69 0.12
C ILE A 68 -21.17 -2.56 1.06
N VAL A 69 -21.71 -1.48 0.49
CA VAL A 69 -22.23 -0.33 1.27
C VAL A 69 -23.74 -0.29 1.16
N GLY A 70 -24.45 -0.51 2.27
CA GLY A 70 -25.92 -0.51 2.29
C GLY A 70 -26.55 -1.58 1.39
N GLY A 71 -25.92 -2.76 1.27
CA GLY A 71 -26.38 -3.85 0.41
C GLY A 71 -26.00 -3.71 -1.07
N VAL A 72 -25.30 -2.65 -1.46
CA VAL A 72 -24.88 -2.41 -2.85
C VAL A 72 -23.37 -2.58 -2.99
N ALA A 73 -22.96 -3.38 -3.97
CA ALA A 73 -21.56 -3.55 -4.35
C ALA A 73 -20.94 -2.24 -4.87
N ARG A 74 -19.75 -1.90 -4.37
CA ARG A 74 -18.96 -0.73 -4.78
C ARG A 74 -17.58 -1.16 -5.24
N HIS A 75 -17.18 -0.68 -6.40
CA HIS A 75 -15.83 -0.79 -6.96
C HIS A 75 -15.53 0.47 -7.78
N PRO A 76 -14.31 1.04 -7.72
CA PRO A 76 -13.26 0.73 -6.75
C PRO A 76 -13.62 1.22 -5.34
N TYR A 77 -12.96 0.70 -4.30
CA TYR A 77 -13.28 1.04 -2.91
C TYR A 77 -12.13 0.82 -1.92
N ASN A 78 -11.86 1.80 -1.05
CA ASN A 78 -10.89 1.79 0.06
C ASN A 78 -9.66 0.88 -0.11
N THR A 79 -8.82 1.17 -1.10
CA THR A 79 -7.51 0.50 -1.30
C THR A 79 -6.43 1.53 -1.61
N HIS A 80 -5.18 1.10 -1.45
CA HIS A 80 -4.01 1.96 -1.59
C HIS A 80 -2.94 1.33 -2.50
N GLY A 81 -2.01 2.14 -3.01
CA GLY A 81 -0.82 1.64 -3.69
C GLY A 81 0.09 0.87 -2.75
N ILE A 82 0.76 1.61 -1.85
CA ILE A 82 1.62 1.06 -0.81
C ILE A 82 0.99 1.42 0.53
N TYR A 83 0.71 0.41 1.35
CA TYR A 83 0.03 0.58 2.62
C TYR A 83 0.91 0.10 3.78
N LEU A 84 1.43 1.07 4.53
CA LEU A 84 2.12 0.87 5.80
C LEU A 84 1.07 0.93 6.91
N ASP A 85 0.46 -0.22 7.19
CA ASP A 85 -0.69 -0.32 8.08
C ASP A 85 -0.28 -0.50 9.54
N ASP A 86 -1.18 -0.08 10.43
CA ASP A 86 -1.18 -0.35 11.86
C ASP A 86 0.21 -0.25 12.50
N TRP A 87 0.69 0.98 12.62
CA TRP A 87 1.95 1.32 13.29
C TRP A 87 3.23 0.83 12.59
N ALA A 88 3.15 0.47 11.31
CA ALA A 88 4.32 0.16 10.49
C ALA A 88 5.34 1.28 10.59
N SER A 89 6.57 0.96 11.02
CA SER A 89 7.57 1.95 11.41
C SER A 89 8.94 1.61 10.84
N GLY A 90 9.78 2.62 10.60
CA GLY A 90 11.15 2.43 10.14
C GLY A 90 11.27 1.84 8.72
N ASN A 91 10.30 2.09 7.84
CA ASN A 91 10.32 1.63 6.45
C ASN A 91 10.74 2.77 5.51
N GLN A 92 11.47 2.44 4.46
CA GLN A 92 11.78 3.35 3.37
C GLN A 92 10.91 3.00 2.16
N VAL A 93 10.11 3.94 1.69
CA VAL A 93 9.29 3.84 0.48
C VAL A 93 9.83 4.85 -0.50
N VAL A 94 10.64 4.40 -1.46
CA VAL A 94 11.42 5.31 -2.32
C VAL A 94 11.41 4.93 -3.78
N TYR A 95 11.33 5.91 -4.69
CA TYR A 95 11.41 5.68 -6.14
C TYR A 95 10.38 4.71 -6.73
N ASN A 96 9.25 4.50 -6.07
CA ASN A 96 8.15 3.72 -6.64
C ASN A 96 7.31 4.60 -7.57
N THR A 97 6.74 3.99 -8.60
CA THR A 97 5.69 4.61 -9.41
C THR A 97 4.35 4.01 -9.02
N VAL A 98 3.40 4.85 -8.60
CA VAL A 98 2.04 4.44 -8.23
C VAL A 98 1.04 5.22 -9.07
N LYS A 99 0.15 4.49 -9.74
CA LYS A 99 -0.89 5.03 -10.61
C LYS A 99 -2.21 4.32 -10.35
N SER A 100 -3.32 5.02 -10.59
CA SER A 100 -4.69 4.49 -10.51
C SER A 100 -5.00 3.75 -9.20
N SER A 101 -4.42 4.17 -8.09
CA SER A 101 -4.89 3.75 -6.76
C SER A 101 -6.20 4.44 -6.42
N TYR A 102 -7.08 3.78 -5.67
CA TYR A 102 -8.36 4.39 -5.32
C TYR A 102 -8.23 5.51 -4.29
N PHE A 103 -7.72 5.20 -3.09
CA PHE A 103 -7.74 6.14 -1.97
C PHE A 103 -6.39 6.85 -1.75
N ALA A 104 -5.29 6.10 -1.63
CA ALA A 104 -3.97 6.72 -1.49
C ALA A 104 -2.90 6.01 -2.32
N GLY A 105 -1.96 6.79 -2.85
CA GLY A 105 -0.79 6.22 -3.52
C GLY A 105 0.14 5.55 -2.52
N VAL A 106 0.45 6.25 -1.43
CA VAL A 106 1.09 5.69 -0.22
C VAL A 106 0.24 6.06 0.98
N PHE A 107 -0.17 5.06 1.77
CA PHE A 107 -0.86 5.28 3.03
C PHE A 107 0.00 4.84 4.20
N VAL A 108 0.23 5.77 5.13
CA VAL A 108 0.88 5.52 6.41
C VAL A 108 -0.19 5.63 7.49
N HIS A 109 -0.60 4.49 8.02
CA HIS A 109 -1.64 4.41 9.05
C HIS A 109 -1.01 4.19 10.41
N GLY A 110 -0.63 5.30 11.01
CA GLY A 110 0.18 5.40 12.20
C GLY A 110 1.64 5.01 11.95
N GLY A 111 2.35 4.79 13.06
CA GLY A 111 3.75 4.40 13.02
C GLY A 111 4.67 5.59 12.86
N ARG A 112 5.98 5.32 12.92
CA ARG A 112 7.01 6.35 13.02
C ARG A 112 8.24 6.02 12.19
N ASP A 113 9.00 7.07 11.89
CA ASP A 113 10.29 6.96 11.19
C ASP A 113 10.18 6.26 9.82
N ASN A 114 9.02 6.37 9.17
CA ASN A 114 8.89 5.97 7.77
C ASN A 114 9.36 7.11 6.87
N GLN A 115 10.17 6.79 5.87
CA GLN A 115 10.66 7.74 4.88
C GLN A 115 9.92 7.50 3.57
N ILE A 116 9.16 8.50 3.12
CA ILE A 116 8.39 8.45 1.88
C ILE A 116 8.96 9.49 0.92
N GLU A 117 9.90 9.07 0.07
CA GLU A 117 10.73 10.01 -0.69
C GLU A 117 10.79 9.62 -2.17
N HIS A 118 10.83 10.61 -3.07
CA HIS A 118 11.06 10.40 -4.50
C HIS A 118 10.12 9.40 -5.21
N ASN A 119 8.93 9.14 -4.67
CA ASN A 119 7.93 8.34 -5.36
C ASN A 119 7.19 9.19 -6.40
N THR A 120 6.95 8.63 -7.57
CA THR A 120 6.07 9.23 -8.58
C THR A 120 4.66 8.72 -8.35
N ILE A 121 3.76 9.60 -7.90
CA ILE A 121 2.39 9.24 -7.61
C ILE A 121 1.48 10.02 -8.54
N VAL A 122 0.80 9.31 -9.43
CA VAL A 122 -0.26 9.87 -10.26
C VAL A 122 -1.52 9.91 -9.42
N GLU A 123 -2.19 11.07 -9.40
CA GLU A 123 -3.25 11.40 -8.44
C GLU A 123 -4.28 10.28 -8.25
N PRO A 124 -4.52 9.81 -7.01
CA PRO A 124 -5.52 8.79 -6.72
C PRO A 124 -6.94 9.25 -7.04
N ILE A 125 -7.83 8.30 -7.30
CA ILE A 125 -9.20 8.59 -7.77
C ILE A 125 -10.03 9.36 -6.73
N ASN A 126 -9.88 9.05 -5.44
CA ASN A 126 -10.73 9.57 -4.38
C ASN A 126 -9.96 9.85 -3.07
N GLY A 127 -8.71 10.28 -3.16
CA GLY A 127 -7.93 10.68 -1.99
C GLY A 127 -6.63 11.37 -2.34
N ALA A 128 -5.54 11.04 -1.63
CA ALA A 128 -4.30 11.82 -1.68
C ALA A 128 -3.10 10.99 -2.13
N GLY A 129 -2.15 11.61 -2.83
CA GLY A 129 -0.94 10.94 -3.28
C GLY A 129 -0.21 10.24 -2.13
N VAL A 130 0.02 10.96 -1.03
CA VAL A 130 0.48 10.41 0.25
C VAL A 130 -0.51 10.80 1.34
N MET A 131 -0.92 9.82 2.14
CA MET A 131 -1.83 10.03 3.26
C MET A 131 -1.18 9.57 4.57
N PHE A 132 -1.39 10.37 5.62
CA PHE A 132 -1.03 10.04 7.00
C PHE A 132 -2.29 10.10 7.84
N SER A 133 -2.57 9.05 8.58
CA SER A 133 -3.69 8.98 9.53
C SER A 133 -3.29 8.10 10.69
N GLU A 134 -3.91 8.27 11.85
CA GLU A 134 -3.71 7.41 13.02
C GLU A 134 -5.05 7.15 13.69
N TRP A 135 -5.11 6.07 14.47
CA TRP A 135 -6.24 5.80 15.33
C TRP A 135 -6.36 6.92 16.38
N THR A 136 -7.43 7.69 16.32
CA THR A 136 -7.75 8.63 17.41
C THR A 136 -8.09 7.85 18.66
N VAL A 137 -7.39 8.11 19.76
CA VAL A 137 -7.79 7.60 21.07
C VAL A 137 -9.08 8.32 21.47
N THR A 138 -10.19 7.57 21.55
CA THR A 138 -11.48 8.04 22.08
C THR A 138 -11.47 8.06 23.60
#